data_AF-A0A957ZZ07-F1
#
_entry.id   AF-A0A957ZZ07-F1
#
_cell.length_a   1.000
_cell.length_b   1.000
_cell.length_c   1.000
_cell.angle_alpha   90.00
_cell.angle_beta   90.00
_cell.angle_gamma   90.00
#
_symmetry.space_group_name_H-M   'P 1'
#
loop_
_entity.id
_entity.type
_entity.pdbx_description
1 polymer ?
#
loop_
_entity_poly.entity_id
_entity_poly.type
_entity_poly.pdbx_seq_one_letter_code
_entity_poly.pdbx_strand_id
1 'polypeptide(L)'
;DEEIMNAKALIDSTGIGCEPASGASVAGARKLVNSGVIASDETVVGILTGNLMKDPTATVDYHTGNWPNAKLANRPVVLEPTLSAVQKEIEQRLARAH
;
A
#
# COMPACT_ATOMS: atom_id res chain seq x y z
N ASP A 1 9.89 -7.75 -6.84
CA ASP A 1 8.60 -8.01 -6.17
C ASP A 1 8.30 -7.06 -5.01
N GLU A 2 9.25 -6.81 -4.09
CA GLU A 2 9.00 -5.89 -2.97
C GLU A 2 8.55 -4.47 -3.40
N GLU A 3 9.23 -3.87 -4.39
CA GLU A 3 8.86 -2.54 -4.88
C GLU A 3 7.47 -2.52 -5.54
N ILE A 4 7.11 -3.61 -6.22
CA ILE A 4 5.81 -3.80 -6.86
C ILE A 4 4.73 -3.86 -5.78
N MET A 5 4.94 -4.65 -4.72
CA MET A 5 3.96 -4.76 -3.64
C MET A 5 3.84 -3.48 -2.81
N ASN A 6 4.94 -2.78 -2.57
CA ASN A 6 4.90 -1.45 -1.94
C ASN A 6 4.19 -0.42 -2.84
N ALA A 7 4.38 -0.47 -4.16
CA ALA A 7 3.67 0.39 -5.10
C ALA A 7 2.18 0.05 -5.18
N LYS A 8 1.82 -1.24 -5.17
CA LYS A 8 0.44 -1.69 -5.06
C LYS A 8 -0.22 -1.18 -3.77
N ALA A 9 0.43 -1.34 -2.61
CA ALA A 9 -0.10 -0.85 -1.33
C ALA A 9 -0.30 0.68 -1.33
N LEU A 10 0.56 1.43 -2.05
CA LEU A 10 0.38 2.86 -2.28
C LEU A 10 -0.84 3.16 -3.17
N ILE A 11 -1.07 2.39 -4.24
CA ILE A 11 -2.28 2.53 -5.07
C ILE A 11 -3.53 2.22 -4.24
N ASP A 12 -3.50 1.14 -3.46
CA ASP A 12 -4.61 0.69 -2.63
C ASP A 12 -5.00 1.76 -1.59
N SER A 13 -4.02 2.45 -0.99
CA SER A 13 -4.28 3.51 0.00
C SER A 13 -4.99 4.75 -0.56
N THR A 14 -5.05 4.90 -1.89
CA THR A 14 -5.82 5.96 -2.56
C THR A 14 -7.28 5.59 -2.82
N GLY A 15 -7.70 4.36 -2.50
CA GLY A 15 -9.07 3.87 -2.69
C GLY A 15 -9.36 3.24 -4.05
N ILE A 16 -8.38 3.15 -4.95
CA ILE A 16 -8.56 2.55 -6.29
C ILE A 16 -8.45 1.03 -6.24
N GLY A 17 -7.42 0.51 -5.57
CA GLY A 17 -7.15 -0.94 -5.49
C GLY A 17 -6.62 -1.55 -6.80
N CYS A 18 -5.61 -2.42 -6.75
CA CYS A 18 -5.15 -3.12 -7.97
C CYS A 18 -4.59 -4.53 -7.74
N GLU A 19 -4.44 -5.32 -8.80
CA GLU A 19 -3.66 -6.57 -8.75
C GLU A 19 -2.15 -6.29 -8.65
N PRO A 20 -1.29 -7.22 -8.18
CA PRO A 20 0.15 -7.01 -8.07
C PRO A 20 0.82 -6.54 -9.37
N ALA A 21 0.46 -7.12 -10.51
CA ALA A 21 1.02 -6.74 -11.81
C ALA A 21 0.79 -5.25 -12.15
N SER A 22 -0.34 -4.69 -11.73
CA SER A 22 -0.62 -3.26 -11.93
C SER A 22 0.31 -2.36 -11.11
N GLY A 23 0.79 -2.82 -9.96
CA GLY A 23 1.80 -2.13 -9.14
C GLY A 23 3.15 -1.96 -9.85
N ALA A 24 3.45 -2.79 -10.85
CA ALA A 24 4.67 -2.67 -11.64
C ALA A 24 4.75 -1.35 -12.43
N SER A 25 3.61 -0.82 -12.87
CA SER A 25 3.55 0.47 -13.58
C SER A 25 4.08 1.62 -12.72
N VAL A 26 3.58 1.75 -11.49
CA VAL A 26 4.00 2.79 -10.53
C VAL A 26 5.41 2.53 -10.01
N ALA A 27 5.79 1.27 -9.74
CA ALA A 27 7.15 0.94 -9.33
C ALA A 27 8.18 1.29 -10.43
N GLY A 28 7.87 0.96 -11.69
CA GLY A 28 8.69 1.30 -12.85
C GLY A 28 8.80 2.80 -13.07
N ALA A 29 7.67 3.53 -13.04
CA ALA A 29 7.67 4.98 -13.17
C ALA A 29 8.55 5.65 -12.12
N ARG A 30 8.44 5.24 -10.83
CA ARG A 30 9.31 5.74 -9.76
C ARG A 30 10.79 5.50 -10.03
N LYS A 31 11.17 4.32 -10.54
CA LYS A 31 12.56 4.03 -10.90
C LYS A 31 13.07 4.94 -12.02
N LEU A 32 12.25 5.14 -13.06
CA LEU A 32 12.61 5.97 -14.20
C LEU A 32 12.74 7.45 -13.82
N VAL A 33 11.91 7.94 -12.89
CA VAL A 33 12.08 9.28 -12.31
C VAL A 33 13.39 9.37 -11.51
N ASN A 34 13.66 8.38 -10.64
CA ASN A 34 14.89 8.37 -9.83
C ASN A 34 16.16 8.28 -10.68
N SER A 35 16.11 7.64 -11.85
CA SER A 35 17.23 7.57 -12.78
C SER A 35 17.31 8.76 -13.76
N GLY A 36 16.39 9.72 -13.66
CA GLY A 36 16.33 10.90 -14.54
C GLY A 36 15.91 10.60 -15.98
N VAL A 37 15.28 9.45 -16.25
CA VAL A 37 14.74 9.10 -17.57
C VAL A 37 13.38 9.76 -17.80
N ILE A 38 12.57 9.86 -16.74
CA ILE A 38 11.33 10.65 -16.71
C ILE A 38 11.60 11.87 -15.84
N ALA A 39 11.37 13.08 -16.35
CA ALA A 39 11.55 14.29 -15.54
C ALA A 39 10.46 14.42 -14.45
N SER A 40 10.76 15.13 -13.36
CA SER A 40 9.85 15.24 -12.20
C SER A 40 8.55 16.00 -12.50
N ASP A 41 8.52 16.78 -13.56
CA ASP A 41 7.38 17.58 -14.05
C ASP A 41 6.61 16.91 -15.20
N GLU A 42 7.06 15.73 -15.67
CA GLU A 42 6.36 14.98 -16.70
C GLU A 42 5.08 14.31 -16.18
N THR A 43 4.09 14.22 -17.06
CA THR A 43 2.84 13.49 -16.78
C THR A 43 2.94 12.05 -17.28
N VAL A 44 2.78 11.09 -16.36
CA VAL A 44 2.82 9.65 -16.66
C VAL A 44 1.44 9.05 -16.49
N VAL A 45 1.00 8.25 -17.47
CA VAL A 45 -0.25 7.47 -17.38
C VAL A 45 0.08 6.01 -17.10
N GLY A 46 -0.23 5.55 -15.89
CA GLY A 46 -0.13 4.13 -15.51
C GLY A 46 -1.39 3.36 -15.88
N ILE A 47 -1.25 2.19 -16.50
CA ILE A 47 -2.36 1.31 -16.86
C ILE A 47 -2.49 0.21 -15.79
N LEU A 48 -3.65 0.16 -15.14
CA LEU A 48 -4.00 -0.86 -14.16
C LEU A 48 -4.88 -1.91 -14.84
N THR A 49 -4.29 -3.04 -15.21
CA THR A 49 -4.93 -4.09 -16.02
C THR A 49 -5.84 -5.03 -15.22
N GLY A 50 -5.84 -4.94 -13.90
CA GLY A 50 -6.63 -5.80 -13.04
C GLY A 50 -7.03 -5.18 -11.73
N ASN A 51 -8.24 -5.53 -11.31
CA ASN A 51 -8.81 -5.08 -10.05
C ASN A 51 -8.21 -5.85 -8.85
N LEU A 52 -8.40 -5.28 -7.66
CA LEU A 52 -7.94 -5.80 -6.39
C LEU A 52 -8.40 -7.26 -6.11
N MET A 53 -9.59 -7.65 -6.56
CA MET A 53 -10.19 -8.94 -6.25
C MET A 53 -9.61 -10.12 -7.03
N LYS A 54 -8.74 -9.86 -8.02
CA LYS A 54 -8.05 -10.94 -8.74
C LYS A 54 -7.06 -11.71 -7.84
N ASP A 55 -6.45 -11.03 -6.88
CA ASP A 55 -5.51 -11.65 -5.92
C ASP A 55 -5.64 -10.97 -4.53
N PRO A 56 -6.70 -11.31 -3.78
CA PRO A 56 -6.91 -10.76 -2.44
C PRO A 56 -5.86 -11.27 -1.44
N THR A 57 -5.32 -12.48 -1.66
CA THR A 57 -4.34 -13.11 -0.76
C THR A 57 -3.06 -12.29 -0.68
N ALA A 58 -2.55 -11.80 -1.80
CA ALA A 58 -1.37 -10.92 -1.81
C ALA A 58 -1.58 -9.66 -0.96
N THR A 59 -2.80 -9.12 -0.94
CA THR A 59 -3.14 -7.95 -0.11
C THR A 59 -3.18 -8.33 1.37
N VAL A 60 -3.82 -9.46 1.71
CA VAL A 60 -3.87 -9.97 3.08
C VAL A 60 -2.45 -10.21 3.62
N ASP A 61 -1.62 -10.97 2.90
CA ASP A 61 -0.27 -11.31 3.35
C ASP A 61 0.62 -10.07 3.54
N TYR A 62 0.47 -9.07 2.67
CA TYR A 62 1.16 -7.79 2.79
C TYR A 62 0.81 -7.07 4.10
N HIS A 63 -0.47 -7.10 4.50
CA HIS A 63 -0.99 -6.40 5.66
C HIS A 63 -0.98 -7.22 6.96
N THR A 64 -0.76 -8.53 6.93
CA THR A 64 -0.78 -9.40 8.14
C THR A 64 0.62 -9.82 8.61
N GLY A 65 1.68 -9.42 7.90
CA GLY A 65 3.06 -9.71 8.29
C GLY A 65 3.64 -10.98 7.64
N ASN A 66 2.94 -11.57 6.68
CA ASN A 66 3.44 -12.69 5.88
C ASN A 66 4.28 -12.24 4.67
N TRP A 67 4.40 -10.93 4.45
CA TRP A 67 5.22 -10.35 3.38
C TRP A 67 6.47 -9.65 3.94
N PRO A 68 7.68 -9.95 3.41
CA PRO A 68 8.91 -9.28 3.84
C PRO A 68 8.93 -7.82 3.41
N ASN A 69 9.48 -6.94 4.25
CA ASN A 69 9.70 -5.52 3.93
C ASN A 69 8.43 -4.76 3.47
N ALA A 70 7.27 -5.10 4.04
CA ALA A 70 6.00 -4.41 3.80
C ALA A 70 5.96 -3.02 4.46
N LYS A 71 6.50 -2.01 3.77
CA LYS A 71 6.71 -0.65 4.31
C LYS A 71 5.41 0.11 4.60
N LEU A 72 4.33 -0.22 3.90
CA LEU A 72 3.03 0.43 4.00
C LEU A 72 1.98 -0.48 4.65
N ALA A 73 2.41 -1.49 5.42
CA ALA A 73 1.50 -2.46 6.03
C ALA A 73 0.59 -1.80 7.08
N ASN A 74 -0.69 -1.65 6.75
CA ASN A 74 -1.77 -1.40 7.72
C ASN A 74 -2.18 -2.70 8.45
N ARG A 75 -1.47 -3.04 9.52
CA ARG A 75 -1.72 -4.28 10.28
C ARG A 75 -3.00 -4.18 11.13
N PRO A 76 -3.84 -5.23 11.17
CA PRO A 76 -4.88 -5.34 12.18
C PRO A 76 -4.28 -5.26 13.58
N VAL A 77 -4.94 -4.49 14.46
CA VAL A 77 -4.55 -4.40 15.87
C VAL A 77 -5.55 -5.19 16.69
N VAL A 78 -5.04 -6.17 17.44
CA VAL A 78 -5.82 -6.97 18.38
C VAL A 78 -5.84 -6.25 19.71
N LEU A 79 -7.04 -6.06 20.26
CA LEU A 79 -7.28 -5.34 21.51
C LEU A 79 -8.11 -6.19 22.46
N GLU A 80 -7.99 -5.91 23.75
CA GLU A 80 -8.93 -6.41 24.75
C GLU A 80 -10.35 -5.92 24.44
N PRO A 81 -11.40 -6.74 24.67
CA PRO A 81 -12.79 -6.41 24.35
C PRO A 81 -13.39 -5.43 25.37
N THR A 82 -12.75 -4.26 25.54
CA THR A 82 -13.14 -3.21 26.48
C THR A 82 -13.20 -1.87 25.76
N LEU A 83 -14.13 -1.01 26.19
CA LEU A 83 -14.27 0.34 25.63
C LEU A 83 -12.98 1.15 25.80
N SER A 84 -12.30 1.02 26.95
CA SER A 84 -11.06 1.74 27.25
C SER A 84 -9.92 1.35 26.33
N ALA A 85 -9.79 0.05 25.98
CA ALA A 85 -8.77 -0.41 25.03
C ALA A 85 -9.03 0.15 23.62
N VAL A 86 -10.29 0.15 23.16
CA VAL A 86 -10.68 0.69 21.86
C VAL A 86 -10.45 2.21 21.80
N GLN A 87 -10.90 2.95 22.82
CA GLN A 87 -10.74 4.40 22.87
C GLN A 87 -9.26 4.81 22.83
N LYS A 88 -8.44 4.15 23.66
CA LYS A 88 -6.99 4.40 23.70
C LYS A 88 -6.33 4.18 22.34
N GLU A 89 -6.68 3.11 21.63
CA GLU A 89 -6.11 2.84 20.30
C GLU A 89 -6.54 3.88 19.26
N ILE A 90 -7.82 4.28 19.26
CA ILE A 90 -8.31 5.32 18.34
C ILE A 90 -7.58 6.65 18.58
N GLU A 91 -7.48 7.08 19.83
CA GLU A 91 -6.78 8.32 20.21
C GLU A 91 -5.31 8.28 19.77
N GLN A 92 -4.62 7.16 19.98
CA GLN A 92 -3.24 6.99 19.54
C GLN A 92 -3.08 7.03 18.02
N ARG A 93 -4.03 6.48 17.26
CA ARG A 93 -4.00 6.51 15.80
C ARG A 93 -4.27 7.89 15.25
N LEU A 94 -5.25 8.61 15.79
CA LEU A 94 -5.53 9.99 15.42
C LEU A 94 -4.33 10.90 15.70
N ALA A 95 -3.66 10.71 16.84
CA ALA A 95 -2.46 11.48 17.19
C ALA A 95 -1.26 11.23 16.25
N ARG A 96 -1.20 10.08 15.56
CA ARG A 96 -0.14 9.75 14.59
C ARG A 96 -0.47 10.18 13.16
N ALA A 97 -1.71 10.56 12.89
CA ALA A 97 -2.16 11.02 11.57
C ALA A 97 -1.89 12.51 11.34
N HIS A 98 -1.47 13.24 12.38
CA HIS A 98 -1.03 14.64 12.37
C HIS A 98 0.50 14.72 12.50
#